data_AF-A0A925SB39-F1
#
_entry.id   AF-A0A925SB39-F1
#
_cell.length_a   1.000
_cell.length_b   1.000
_cell.length_c   1.000
_cell.angle_alpha   90.00
_cell.angle_beta   90.00
_cell.angle_gamma   90.00
#
_symmetry.space_group_name_H-M   'P 1'
#
loop_
_entity.id
_entity.type
_entity.pdbx_description
1 polymer ?
#
loop_
_entity_poly.entity_id
_entity_poly.type
_entity_poly.pdbx_seq_one_letter_code
_entity_poly.pdbx_strand_id
1 'polypeptide(L)'
;MKTIASYLLALAVVCFGGHATGAAVEDFVPWQNTRLVGTPEPPPPFRAVRAYPRIKSQDGKTSAHEPYGPVAVKREPGANRIIFLENYGYSELRGVLRGFTATADASETETLLELKEHVYSVTFHPDFARNGFVYLGVNGPDDAGKKHTRIVRYTMDRKAPYRIAVESRRVIIEWPSNGHNGGDCAFGNDGMLYVTSGDGTSGLDGFNSGQDLTSMLGKVMRIDVDHAPADRPYVVPADNPFLKEAGALPEIWAYGLRNPWRIASDRESGQIWVGENGQDLREYAHLLGRAENYGWSAYEGSRAFLTNRLRGPSPFTPPTVEHDHSLFRSLTGGVVYRGRTFPELAGAYLYGDFSTGRIWAIRHDGQRVLWQCEL
;
A
#
# COMPACT_ATOMS: atom_id res chain seq x y z
N MET A 1 -21.07 36.53 6.80
CA MET A 1 -19.96 36.99 7.67
C MET A 1 -20.22 36.54 9.09
N LYS A 2 -19.60 35.43 9.53
CA LYS A 2 -19.48 35.06 10.94
C LYS A 2 -18.16 34.33 11.13
N THR A 3 -17.28 34.97 11.88
CA THR A 3 -15.99 34.47 12.36
C THR A 3 -16.25 33.74 13.68
N ILE A 4 -15.71 32.53 13.85
CA ILE A 4 -15.66 31.85 15.15
C ILE A 4 -14.21 31.86 15.61
N ALA A 5 -13.97 32.54 16.73
CA ALA A 5 -12.68 32.61 17.40
C ALA A 5 -12.46 31.35 18.26
N SER A 6 -11.27 30.77 18.16
CA SER A 6 -10.86 29.65 19.02
C SER A 6 -10.31 30.20 20.34
N TYR A 7 -10.85 29.74 21.46
CA TYR A 7 -10.31 29.99 22.79
C TYR A 7 -9.07 29.11 23.02
N LEU A 8 -7.91 29.74 23.15
CA LEU A 8 -6.71 29.13 23.71
C LEU A 8 -6.78 29.26 25.23
N LEU A 9 -6.92 28.12 25.91
CA LEU A 9 -6.80 28.03 27.36
C LEU A 9 -5.31 28.09 27.70
N ALA A 10 -4.82 29.25 28.14
CA ALA A 10 -3.48 29.38 28.71
C ALA A 10 -3.50 28.87 30.15
N LEU A 11 -2.84 27.74 30.42
CA LEU A 11 -2.54 27.30 31.77
C LEU A 11 -1.42 28.20 32.32
N ALA A 12 -1.77 29.18 33.15
CA ALA A 12 -0.80 29.95 33.92
C ALA A 12 -0.43 29.14 35.18
N VAL A 13 0.77 28.55 35.19
CA VAL A 13 1.38 28.01 36.41
C VAL A 13 1.96 29.18 37.19
N VAL A 14 1.35 29.49 38.34
CA VAL A 14 1.91 30.43 39.32
C VAL A 14 2.98 29.68 40.12
N CYS A 15 4.25 29.90 39.80
CA CYS A 15 5.36 29.45 40.64
C CYS A 15 5.52 30.41 41.83
N PHE A 16 5.24 29.93 43.04
CA PHE A 16 5.67 30.58 44.27
C PHE A 16 7.20 30.53 44.37
N GLY A 17 7.82 31.70 44.52
CA GLY A 17 9.26 31.84 44.69
C GLY A 17 9.72 31.34 46.06
N GLY A 18 10.28 30.13 46.10
CA GLY A 18 11.17 29.68 47.17
C GLY A 18 12.62 29.83 46.70
N HIS A 19 13.40 30.66 47.39
CA HIS A 19 14.84 30.80 47.15
C HIS A 19 15.55 29.53 47.63
N ALA A 20 15.78 28.58 46.72
CA ALA A 20 16.81 27.55 46.89
C ALA A 20 18.13 28.10 46.33
N THR A 21 19.14 28.15 47.18
CA THR A 21 20.51 28.55 46.85
C THR A 21 21.07 27.62 45.76
N GLY A 22 21.55 28.22 44.68
CA GLY A 22 21.97 27.51 43.47
C GLY A 22 23.17 26.60 43.71
N ALA A 23 23.03 25.32 43.34
CA ALA A 23 24.17 24.53 42.91
C ALA A 23 24.58 25.04 41.52
N ALA A 24 25.84 25.45 41.38
CA ALA A 24 26.37 25.86 40.09
C ALA A 24 26.24 24.69 39.10
N VAL A 25 25.52 24.92 38.00
CA VAL A 25 25.57 24.03 36.84
C VAL A 25 27.00 24.17 36.31
N GLU A 26 27.77 23.08 36.28
CA GLU A 26 29.10 23.09 35.69
C GLU A 26 29.02 23.65 34.26
N ASP A 27 29.91 24.60 33.94
CA ASP A 27 29.98 25.22 32.62
C ASP A 27 30.09 24.13 31.55
N PHE A 28 29.16 24.14 30.59
CA PHE A 28 29.18 23.23 29.45
C PHE A 28 30.50 23.42 28.69
N VAL A 29 31.42 22.46 28.80
CA VAL A 29 32.64 22.44 27.99
C VAL A 29 32.27 21.92 26.60
N PRO A 30 32.32 22.76 25.54
CA PRO A 30 32.02 22.29 24.21
C PRO A 30 33.07 21.26 23.78
N TRP A 31 32.65 20.15 23.20
CA TRP A 31 33.55 19.20 22.54
C TRP A 31 34.20 19.87 21.33
N GLN A 32 35.36 20.51 21.52
CA GLN A 32 36.09 21.19 20.45
C GLN A 32 37.07 20.27 19.69
N ASN A 33 37.22 19.03 20.14
CA ASN A 33 38.20 18.07 19.62
C ASN A 33 37.57 16.88 18.88
N THR A 34 36.30 16.98 18.44
CA THR A 34 35.68 15.93 17.63
C THR A 34 36.29 15.95 16.23
N ARG A 35 37.30 15.12 15.98
CA ARG A 35 37.71 14.75 14.62
C ARG A 35 36.74 13.69 14.11
N LEU A 36 35.55 14.13 13.68
CA LEU A 36 34.69 13.27 12.88
C LEU A 36 35.34 13.15 11.48
N VAL A 37 36.14 12.09 11.30
CA VAL A 37 36.61 11.69 9.97
C VAL A 37 35.52 10.80 9.39
N GLY A 38 34.47 11.42 8.87
CA GLY A 38 33.53 10.74 7.98
C GLY A 38 34.08 10.78 6.56
N THR A 39 34.20 9.64 5.90
CA THR A 39 34.14 9.64 4.44
C THR A 39 32.71 10.01 4.07
N PRO A 40 32.45 10.97 3.15
CA PRO A 40 31.09 11.15 2.64
C PRO A 40 30.61 9.78 2.15
N GLU A 41 29.42 9.38 2.57
CA GLU A 41 28.81 8.17 2.03
C GLU A 41 28.86 8.27 0.50
N PRO A 42 29.30 7.20 -0.20
CA PRO A 42 29.27 7.22 -1.66
C PRO A 42 27.85 7.54 -2.12
N PRO A 43 27.69 8.29 -3.22
CA PRO A 43 26.36 8.58 -3.75
C PRO A 43 25.61 7.27 -4.02
N PRO A 44 24.26 7.27 -3.92
CA PRO A 44 23.47 6.09 -4.25
C PRO A 44 23.81 5.56 -5.65
N PRO A 45 23.83 4.22 -5.83
CA PRO A 45 24.23 3.60 -7.09
C PRO A 45 23.29 3.95 -8.25
N PHE A 46 22.05 4.36 -7.96
CA PHE A 46 21.05 4.75 -8.95
C PHE A 46 20.54 6.18 -8.74
N ARG A 47 19.96 6.74 -9.80
CA ARG A 47 19.26 8.02 -9.75
C ARG A 47 17.89 7.90 -10.39
N ALA A 48 16.86 8.27 -9.66
CA ALA A 48 15.51 8.38 -10.21
C ALA A 48 15.43 9.48 -11.27
N VAL A 49 14.89 9.14 -12.43
CA VAL A 49 14.65 10.07 -13.55
C VAL A 49 13.20 9.96 -14.01
N ARG A 50 12.64 11.04 -14.55
CA ARG A 50 11.30 11.01 -15.15
C ARG A 50 11.35 10.19 -16.44
N ALA A 51 10.73 9.01 -16.43
CA ALA A 51 10.68 8.12 -17.59
C ALA A 51 9.90 8.73 -18.78
N TYR A 52 8.83 9.48 -18.50
CA TYR A 52 7.98 10.12 -19.51
C TYR A 52 7.76 11.61 -19.16
N PRO A 53 8.75 12.48 -19.40
CA PRO A 53 8.71 13.86 -18.93
C PRO A 53 7.66 14.74 -19.62
N ARG A 54 7.13 14.30 -20.78
CA ARG A 54 6.10 15.02 -21.54
C ARG A 54 4.67 14.59 -21.21
N ILE A 55 4.49 13.48 -20.50
CA ILE A 55 3.17 13.08 -20.01
C ILE A 55 2.81 13.97 -18.82
N LYS A 56 1.71 14.70 -18.96
CA LYS A 56 1.16 15.53 -17.89
C LYS A 56 0.21 14.69 -17.06
N SER A 57 0.46 14.65 -15.76
CA SER A 57 -0.50 14.16 -14.78
C SER A 57 -1.46 15.31 -14.46
N GLN A 58 -2.76 15.02 -14.46
CA GLN A 58 -3.87 15.93 -14.17
C GLN A 58 -3.99 17.13 -15.14
N ASP A 59 -5.21 17.63 -15.34
CA ASP A 59 -5.53 18.61 -16.40
C ASP A 59 -5.07 20.05 -16.04
N GLY A 60 -4.01 20.21 -15.24
CA GLY A 60 -3.52 21.51 -14.76
C GLY A 60 -4.45 22.21 -13.76
N LYS A 61 -5.47 21.51 -13.25
CA LYS A 61 -6.48 22.01 -12.29
C LYS A 61 -6.20 21.62 -10.84
N THR A 62 -4.94 21.47 -10.45
CA THR A 62 -4.60 21.25 -9.05
C THR A 62 -4.50 22.60 -8.35
N SER A 63 -5.17 22.74 -7.21
CA SER A 63 -4.77 23.78 -6.26
C SER A 63 -3.31 23.53 -5.86
N ALA A 64 -2.58 24.58 -5.46
CA ALA A 64 -1.20 24.46 -4.99
C ALA A 64 -1.03 23.53 -3.75
N HIS A 65 -2.12 23.00 -3.20
CA HIS A 65 -2.16 22.20 -1.97
C HIS A 65 -2.48 20.71 -2.17
N GLU A 66 -2.88 20.27 -3.38
CA GLU A 66 -3.25 18.85 -3.62
C GLU A 66 -2.83 18.31 -5.02
N PRO A 67 -1.54 18.32 -5.40
CA PRO A 67 -1.10 17.66 -6.62
C PRO A 67 -0.99 16.13 -6.39
N TYR A 68 -2.12 15.41 -6.42
CA TYR A 68 -2.07 13.94 -6.42
C TYR A 68 -1.56 13.45 -7.77
N GLY A 69 -0.25 13.23 -7.89
CA GLY A 69 0.32 12.50 -9.03
C GLY A 69 -0.28 11.10 -9.17
N PRO A 70 0.14 10.33 -10.20
CA PRO A 70 -0.40 8.99 -10.42
C PRO A 70 -0.26 8.11 -9.19
N VAL A 71 -1.37 7.50 -8.75
CA VAL A 71 -1.40 6.68 -7.53
C VAL A 71 -0.89 5.26 -7.82
N ALA A 72 -1.16 4.73 -9.02
CA ALA A 72 -0.53 3.52 -9.52
C ALA A 72 -0.26 3.60 -11.03
N VAL A 73 0.75 2.87 -11.47
CA VAL A 73 1.19 2.78 -12.87
C VAL A 73 1.43 1.31 -13.18
N LYS A 74 0.87 0.80 -14.28
CA LYS A 74 1.08 -0.56 -14.77
C LYS A 74 1.31 -0.55 -16.27
N ARG A 75 2.08 -1.53 -16.74
CA ARG A 75 2.18 -1.84 -18.17
C ARG A 75 1.01 -2.73 -18.57
N GLU A 76 0.36 -2.40 -19.69
CA GLU A 76 -0.68 -3.26 -20.25
C GLU A 76 -0.06 -4.57 -20.76
N PRO A 77 -0.57 -5.75 -20.36
CA PRO A 77 -0.03 -7.03 -20.80
C PRO A 77 -0.12 -7.17 -22.33
N GLY A 78 1.01 -7.52 -22.97
CA GLY A 78 1.06 -7.74 -24.41
C GLY A 78 1.05 -6.48 -25.28
N ALA A 79 1.04 -5.29 -24.70
CA ALA A 79 1.05 -4.02 -25.43
C ALA A 79 2.21 -3.11 -25.01
N ASN A 80 2.63 -2.21 -25.90
CA ASN A 80 3.56 -1.12 -25.55
C ASN A 80 2.78 0.08 -24.98
N ARG A 81 1.97 -0.16 -23.95
CA ARG A 81 1.12 0.87 -23.32
C ARG A 81 1.34 0.90 -21.82
N ILE A 82 1.29 2.10 -21.26
CA ILE A 82 1.21 2.35 -19.83
C ILE A 82 -0.21 2.77 -19.50
N ILE A 83 -0.74 2.21 -18.42
CA ILE A 83 -1.98 2.63 -17.78
C ILE A 83 -1.61 3.18 -16.41
N PHE A 84 -2.17 4.34 -16.09
CA PHE A 84 -1.99 4.96 -14.79
C PHE A 84 -3.31 5.53 -14.29
N LEU A 85 -3.39 5.66 -12.97
CA LEU A 85 -4.61 6.11 -12.31
C LEU A 85 -4.35 7.36 -11.47
N GLU A 86 -5.33 8.25 -11.46
CA GLU A 86 -5.29 9.54 -10.79
C GLU A 86 -6.56 9.73 -9.98
N ASN A 87 -6.45 10.36 -8.81
CA ASN A 87 -7.60 10.87 -8.07
C ASN A 87 -7.56 12.39 -8.07
N TYR A 88 -8.69 13.05 -8.30
CA TYR A 88 -8.82 14.50 -8.32
C TYR A 88 -9.45 14.96 -7.02
N GLY A 89 -8.63 15.26 -6.01
CA GLY A 89 -9.05 15.77 -4.70
C GLY A 89 -9.72 14.72 -3.80
N TYR A 90 -9.35 14.69 -2.52
CA TYR A 90 -9.87 13.67 -1.59
C TYR A 90 -11.40 13.75 -1.40
N SER A 91 -11.98 14.94 -1.51
CA SER A 91 -13.43 15.18 -1.36
C SER A 91 -14.25 14.96 -2.62
N GLU A 92 -13.66 15.03 -3.83
CA GLU A 92 -14.46 14.94 -5.07
C GLU A 92 -14.82 13.49 -5.43
N LEU A 93 -14.18 12.50 -4.81
CA LEU A 93 -14.33 11.08 -5.12
C LEU A 93 -14.25 10.86 -6.64
N ARG A 94 -13.19 11.36 -7.28
CA ARG A 94 -13.07 11.35 -8.74
C ARG A 94 -11.79 10.62 -9.16
N GLY A 95 -11.95 9.35 -9.51
CA GLY A 95 -10.87 8.49 -9.99
C GLY A 95 -10.90 8.37 -11.51
N VAL A 96 -9.74 8.54 -12.14
CA VAL A 96 -9.58 8.50 -13.61
C VAL A 96 -8.48 7.53 -13.98
N LEU A 97 -8.78 6.61 -14.89
CA LEU A 97 -7.79 5.75 -15.52
C LEU A 97 -7.43 6.30 -16.88
N ARG A 98 -6.14 6.45 -17.13
CA ARG A 98 -5.59 6.95 -18.39
C ARG A 98 -4.60 5.95 -18.97
N GLY A 99 -4.50 5.95 -20.29
CA GLY A 99 -3.56 5.15 -21.05
C GLY A 99 -2.73 5.99 -22.01
N PHE A 100 -1.51 5.56 -22.31
CA PHE A 100 -0.70 6.11 -23.40
C PHE A 100 0.27 5.06 -23.95
N THR A 101 0.73 5.27 -25.18
CA THR A 101 1.76 4.42 -25.79
C THR A 101 3.13 4.76 -25.19
N ALA A 102 3.86 3.74 -24.72
CA ALA A 102 5.09 3.88 -23.96
C ALA A 102 6.31 4.17 -24.86
N THR A 103 6.35 5.37 -25.45
CA THR A 103 7.50 5.87 -26.20
C THR A 103 8.18 7.01 -25.46
N ALA A 104 9.47 7.23 -25.72
CA ALA A 104 10.23 8.32 -25.09
C ALA A 104 9.67 9.71 -25.40
N ASP A 105 8.92 9.84 -26.50
CA ASP A 105 8.29 11.06 -26.95
C ASP A 105 6.81 11.21 -26.60
N ALA A 106 6.23 10.25 -25.89
CA ALA A 106 4.83 10.28 -25.50
C ALA A 106 4.47 11.57 -24.75
N SER A 107 3.46 12.27 -25.25
CA SER A 107 2.98 13.54 -24.71
C SER A 107 1.47 13.60 -24.53
N GLU A 108 0.75 12.60 -25.00
CA GLU A 108 -0.71 12.54 -24.98
C GLU A 108 -1.18 11.29 -24.23
N THR A 109 -2.35 11.42 -23.61
CA THR A 109 -3.01 10.35 -22.87
C THR A 109 -4.46 10.27 -23.30
N GLU A 110 -5.03 9.07 -23.33
CA GLU A 110 -6.46 8.87 -23.50
C GLU A 110 -7.10 8.46 -22.16
N THR A 111 -8.33 8.91 -21.92
CA THR A 111 -9.13 8.46 -20.78
C THR A 111 -9.77 7.12 -21.10
N LEU A 112 -9.53 6.13 -20.23
CA LEU A 112 -10.08 4.77 -20.35
C LEU A 112 -11.35 4.59 -19.54
N LEU A 113 -11.40 5.20 -18.35
CA LEU A 113 -12.52 5.12 -17.40
C LEU A 113 -12.48 6.34 -16.46
N GLU A 114 -13.65 6.82 -16.08
CA GLU A 114 -13.83 7.82 -15.03
C GLU A 114 -14.90 7.33 -14.04
N LEU A 115 -14.60 7.41 -12.75
CA LEU A 115 -15.43 6.90 -11.67
C LEU A 115 -15.70 8.00 -10.63
N LYS A 116 -16.89 7.92 -10.02
CA LYS A 116 -17.27 8.71 -8.84
C LYS A 116 -16.83 8.02 -7.53
N GLU A 117 -15.63 7.47 -7.55
CA GLU A 117 -14.97 6.80 -6.43
C GLU A 117 -13.47 7.13 -6.49
N HIS A 118 -12.76 7.00 -5.36
CA HIS A 118 -11.31 6.93 -5.40
C HIS A 118 -10.87 5.60 -5.97
N VAL A 119 -9.81 5.60 -6.77
CA VAL A 119 -9.17 4.39 -7.28
C VAL A 119 -7.79 4.27 -6.65
N TYR A 120 -7.46 3.09 -6.11
CA TYR A 120 -6.21 2.84 -5.40
C TYR A 120 -5.27 1.91 -6.16
N SER A 121 -5.81 1.01 -6.98
CA SER A 121 -5.04 -0.01 -7.69
C SER A 121 -5.65 -0.36 -9.04
N VAL A 122 -4.81 -0.94 -9.90
CA VAL A 122 -5.19 -1.55 -11.18
C VAL A 122 -4.37 -2.82 -11.38
N THR A 123 -5.05 -3.93 -11.66
CA THR A 123 -4.44 -5.24 -11.86
C THR A 123 -5.11 -5.96 -13.02
N PHE A 124 -4.31 -6.46 -13.96
CA PHE A 124 -4.80 -7.22 -15.10
C PHE A 124 -4.94 -8.69 -14.76
N HIS A 125 -5.97 -9.33 -15.29
CA HIS A 125 -6.10 -10.77 -15.25
C HIS A 125 -4.89 -11.46 -15.91
N PRO A 126 -4.42 -12.63 -15.43
CA PRO A 126 -3.38 -13.40 -16.12
C PRO A 126 -3.74 -13.71 -17.57
N ASP A 127 -5.03 -13.96 -17.85
CA ASP A 127 -5.57 -14.19 -19.19
C ASP A 127 -6.13 -12.90 -19.87
N PHE A 128 -5.62 -11.72 -19.50
CA PHE A 128 -6.08 -10.44 -20.04
C PHE A 128 -6.12 -10.42 -21.57
N ALA A 129 -5.12 -11.03 -22.23
CA ALA A 129 -5.05 -11.11 -23.68
C ALA A 129 -6.28 -11.76 -24.32
N ARG A 130 -7.01 -12.63 -23.59
CA ARG A 130 -8.20 -13.36 -24.07
C ARG A 130 -9.50 -12.80 -23.50
N ASN A 131 -9.53 -12.46 -22.22
CA ASN A 131 -10.77 -12.03 -21.54
C ASN A 131 -10.92 -10.50 -21.38
N GLY A 132 -9.84 -9.72 -21.49
CA GLY A 132 -9.85 -8.28 -21.28
C GLY A 132 -10.15 -7.84 -19.84
N PHE A 133 -10.08 -8.74 -18.86
CA PHE A 133 -10.46 -8.43 -17.48
C PHE A 133 -9.41 -7.60 -16.74
N VAL A 134 -9.86 -6.50 -16.16
CA VAL A 134 -9.08 -5.59 -15.31
C VAL A 134 -9.79 -5.41 -13.97
N TYR A 135 -9.02 -5.44 -12.89
CA TYR A 135 -9.48 -5.33 -11.51
C TYR A 135 -9.00 -4.01 -10.94
N LEU A 136 -9.90 -3.26 -10.31
CA LEU A 136 -9.63 -1.99 -9.67
C LEU A 136 -9.96 -2.10 -8.19
N GLY A 137 -9.05 -1.62 -7.34
CA GLY A 137 -9.39 -1.27 -5.97
C GLY A 137 -10.01 0.11 -5.93
N VAL A 138 -11.25 0.20 -5.47
CA VAL A 138 -12.01 1.45 -5.40
C VAL A 138 -12.52 1.71 -4.00
N ASN A 139 -12.67 2.98 -3.64
CA ASN A 139 -13.24 3.40 -2.38
C ASN A 139 -14.28 4.50 -2.58
N GLY A 140 -15.47 4.29 -2.01
CA GLY A 140 -16.57 5.22 -2.14
C GLY A 140 -17.80 4.81 -1.33
N PRO A 141 -18.81 5.69 -1.23
CA PRO A 141 -20.04 5.40 -0.52
C PRO A 141 -20.86 4.32 -1.22
N ASP A 142 -21.62 3.54 -0.45
CA ASP A 142 -22.79 2.80 -0.93
C ASP A 142 -24.02 3.72 -1.05
N ASP A 143 -25.16 3.16 -1.46
CA ASP A 143 -26.42 3.90 -1.61
C ASP A 143 -26.93 4.49 -0.29
N ALA A 144 -26.49 3.97 0.86
CA ALA A 144 -26.80 4.47 2.19
C ALA A 144 -25.77 5.51 2.70
N GLY A 145 -24.76 5.84 1.88
CA GLY A 145 -23.70 6.79 2.22
C GLY A 145 -22.56 6.23 3.07
N LYS A 146 -22.55 4.93 3.38
CA LYS A 146 -21.45 4.29 4.13
C LYS A 146 -20.29 4.01 3.18
N LYS A 147 -19.07 4.32 3.58
CA LYS A 147 -17.89 4.10 2.74
C LYS A 147 -17.43 2.65 2.79
N HIS A 148 -17.09 2.12 1.63
CA HIS A 148 -16.51 0.78 1.48
C HIS A 148 -15.33 0.82 0.54
N THR A 149 -14.41 -0.11 0.75
CA THR A 149 -13.39 -0.46 -0.24
C THR A 149 -13.84 -1.72 -0.96
N ARG A 150 -13.63 -1.75 -2.27
CA ARG A 150 -14.06 -2.84 -3.14
C ARG A 150 -12.96 -3.20 -4.12
N ILE A 151 -12.83 -4.49 -4.41
CA ILE A 151 -12.23 -4.91 -5.67
C ILE A 151 -13.34 -5.07 -6.69
N VAL A 152 -13.26 -4.34 -7.79
CA VAL A 152 -14.24 -4.37 -8.88
C VAL A 152 -13.56 -4.81 -10.17
N ARG A 153 -14.19 -5.73 -10.89
CA ARG A 153 -13.75 -6.18 -12.21
C ARG A 153 -14.49 -5.42 -13.30
N TYR A 154 -13.77 -5.04 -14.34
CA TYR A 154 -14.29 -4.53 -15.60
C TYR A 154 -13.70 -5.32 -16.78
N THR A 155 -14.27 -5.12 -17.96
CA THR A 155 -13.74 -5.56 -19.25
C THR A 155 -13.20 -4.35 -20.01
N MET A 156 -11.96 -4.46 -20.48
CA MET A 156 -11.28 -3.45 -21.29
C MET A 156 -11.15 -3.91 -22.74
N ASP A 157 -11.38 -2.99 -23.68
CA ASP A 157 -11.07 -3.18 -25.09
C ASP A 157 -9.56 -3.32 -25.29
N ARG A 158 -9.14 -4.35 -26.03
CA ARG A 158 -7.74 -4.66 -26.32
C ARG A 158 -7.28 -4.12 -27.68
N LYS A 159 -8.09 -3.24 -28.28
CA LYS A 159 -7.84 -2.57 -29.57
C LYS A 159 -8.35 -1.14 -29.49
N ALA A 160 -7.78 -0.26 -30.31
CA ALA A 160 -8.23 1.12 -30.39
C ALA A 160 -9.66 1.22 -31.00
N PRO A 161 -10.50 2.17 -30.55
CA PRO A 161 -10.27 3.07 -29.41
C PRO A 161 -10.33 2.31 -28.08
N TYR A 162 -9.34 2.51 -27.20
CA TYR A 162 -9.25 1.73 -25.97
C TYR A 162 -10.20 2.29 -24.92
N ARG A 163 -11.16 1.49 -24.47
CA ARG A 163 -12.12 1.88 -23.43
C ARG A 163 -12.30 0.76 -22.42
N ILE A 164 -12.69 1.13 -21.21
CA ILE A 164 -13.21 0.18 -20.22
C ILE A 164 -14.72 0.31 -20.22
N ALA A 165 -15.41 -0.80 -20.49
CA ALA A 165 -16.86 -0.87 -20.57
C ALA A 165 -17.47 -0.66 -19.17
N VAL A 166 -18.07 0.51 -18.90
CA VAL A 166 -18.60 0.86 -17.57
C VAL A 166 -19.66 -0.13 -17.10
N GLU A 167 -20.50 -0.60 -18.04
CA GLU A 167 -21.57 -1.57 -17.83
C GLU A 167 -21.06 -2.97 -17.46
N SER A 168 -19.78 -3.26 -17.69
CA SER A 168 -19.17 -4.56 -17.34
C SER A 168 -18.77 -4.67 -15.86
N ARG A 169 -19.00 -3.60 -15.07
CA ARG A 169 -18.65 -3.54 -13.64
C ARG A 169 -19.23 -4.73 -12.89
N ARG A 170 -18.36 -5.48 -12.21
CA ARG A 170 -18.74 -6.52 -11.25
C ARG A 170 -17.98 -6.32 -9.95
N VAL A 171 -18.69 -6.13 -8.84
CA VAL A 171 -18.07 -6.13 -7.50
C VAL A 171 -17.61 -7.55 -7.19
N ILE A 172 -16.33 -7.71 -6.85
CA ILE A 172 -15.73 -9.01 -6.54
C ILE A 172 -15.77 -9.28 -5.05
N ILE A 173 -15.28 -8.34 -4.25
CA ILE A 173 -15.27 -8.43 -2.79
C ILE A 173 -15.30 -7.01 -2.22
N GLU A 174 -15.97 -6.82 -1.08
CA GLU A 174 -16.10 -5.52 -0.42
C GLU A 174 -16.01 -5.62 1.10
N TRP A 175 -15.53 -4.55 1.72
CA TRP A 175 -15.48 -4.39 3.17
C TRP A 175 -15.68 -2.92 3.57
N PRO A 176 -16.17 -2.65 4.80
CA PRO A 176 -16.30 -1.29 5.32
C PRO A 176 -14.97 -0.55 5.31
N SER A 177 -14.99 0.77 5.09
CA SER A 177 -13.76 1.58 5.08
C SER A 177 -13.92 2.82 5.94
N ASN A 178 -12.94 3.09 6.80
CA ASN A 178 -12.91 4.30 7.63
C ASN A 178 -11.47 4.78 7.92
N GLY A 179 -10.59 4.61 6.94
CA GLY A 179 -9.14 4.78 7.09
C GLY A 179 -8.43 3.44 6.89
N HIS A 180 -7.13 3.49 6.58
CA HIS A 180 -6.29 2.32 6.26
C HIS A 180 -7.01 1.30 5.37
N ASN A 181 -7.35 1.74 4.15
CA ASN A 181 -8.35 1.05 3.35
C ASN A 181 -7.85 -0.24 2.69
N GLY A 182 -6.53 -0.37 2.50
CA GLY A 182 -5.95 -1.37 1.58
C GLY A 182 -6.51 -1.19 0.17
N GLY A 183 -6.90 -2.30 -0.46
CA GLY A 183 -7.53 -2.29 -1.78
C GLY A 183 -6.55 -2.41 -2.94
N ASP A 184 -5.36 -2.98 -2.71
CA ASP A 184 -4.54 -3.48 -3.82
C ASP A 184 -4.76 -4.99 -3.99
N CYS A 185 -4.51 -5.50 -5.19
CA CYS A 185 -4.66 -6.92 -5.48
C CYS A 185 -3.63 -7.42 -6.50
N ALA A 186 -3.27 -8.69 -6.39
CA ALA A 186 -2.36 -9.35 -7.32
C ALA A 186 -2.77 -10.80 -7.54
N PHE A 187 -2.54 -11.31 -8.75
CA PHE A 187 -2.70 -12.74 -9.02
C PHE A 187 -1.44 -13.50 -8.62
N GLY A 188 -1.61 -14.53 -7.80
CA GLY A 188 -0.56 -15.48 -7.49
C GLY A 188 -0.27 -16.44 -8.64
N ASN A 189 0.81 -17.21 -8.52
CA ASN A 189 1.14 -18.27 -9.48
C ASN A 189 0.18 -19.47 -9.42
N ASP A 190 -0.59 -19.56 -8.34
CA ASP A 190 -1.68 -20.51 -8.16
C ASP A 190 -2.97 -20.12 -8.91
N GLY A 191 -2.99 -18.97 -9.60
CA GLY A 191 -4.16 -18.46 -10.31
C GLY A 191 -5.17 -17.72 -9.42
N MET A 192 -4.91 -17.61 -8.12
CA MET A 192 -5.82 -16.97 -7.18
C MET A 192 -5.59 -15.46 -7.10
N LEU A 193 -6.65 -14.73 -6.78
CA LEU A 193 -6.57 -13.29 -6.53
C LEU A 193 -6.31 -13.06 -5.03
N TYR A 194 -5.18 -12.42 -4.74
CA TYR A 194 -4.81 -11.95 -3.40
C TYR A 194 -5.21 -10.49 -3.26
N VAL A 195 -5.91 -10.15 -2.17
CA VAL A 195 -6.48 -8.83 -1.94
C VAL A 195 -6.07 -8.31 -0.57
N THR A 196 -5.56 -7.08 -0.50
CA THR A 196 -5.20 -6.45 0.78
C THR A 196 -6.35 -5.63 1.33
N SER A 197 -6.53 -5.68 2.66
CA SER A 197 -7.43 -4.81 3.42
C SER A 197 -6.71 -4.35 4.68
N GLY A 198 -6.79 -3.06 4.99
CA GLY A 198 -6.23 -2.55 6.24
C GLY A 198 -7.24 -2.57 7.38
N ASP A 199 -6.83 -2.08 8.54
CA ASP A 199 -7.55 -2.20 9.81
C ASP A 199 -8.85 -1.37 9.88
N GLY A 200 -9.15 -0.58 8.85
CA GLY A 200 -10.36 0.21 8.77
C GLY A 200 -10.40 1.39 9.73
N THR A 201 -9.28 1.78 10.33
CA THR A 201 -9.17 2.89 11.28
C THR A 201 -8.18 3.96 10.77
N SER A 202 -7.99 5.04 11.53
CA SER A 202 -6.96 6.06 11.25
C SER A 202 -5.76 5.98 12.20
N GLY A 203 -5.73 5.01 13.12
CA GLY A 203 -4.66 4.84 14.08
C GLY A 203 -5.03 3.94 15.25
N LEU A 204 -3.99 3.31 15.84
CA LEU A 204 -4.04 2.46 17.03
C LEU A 204 -5.01 1.26 16.99
N ASP A 205 -5.67 0.99 15.86
CA ASP A 205 -6.63 -0.11 15.67
C ASP A 205 -7.70 -0.16 16.77
N GLY A 206 -8.54 0.88 16.81
CA GLY A 206 -9.66 0.96 17.74
C GLY A 206 -10.64 -0.23 17.66
N PHE A 207 -10.72 -0.89 16.50
CA PHE A 207 -11.54 -2.08 16.29
C PHE A 207 -10.85 -3.38 16.69
N ASN A 208 -9.54 -3.34 16.95
CA ASN A 208 -8.72 -4.51 17.17
C ASN A 208 -8.83 -5.55 16.03
N SER A 209 -9.02 -5.03 14.83
CA SER A 209 -9.40 -5.79 13.64
C SER A 209 -8.23 -6.59 13.09
N GLY A 210 -6.99 -6.16 13.32
CA GLY A 210 -5.81 -6.85 12.84
C GLY A 210 -5.81 -8.33 13.26
N GLN A 211 -6.18 -8.60 14.51
CA GLN A 211 -6.20 -9.95 15.12
C GLN A 211 -7.58 -10.64 15.06
N ASP A 212 -8.64 -9.93 14.69
CA ASP A 212 -9.99 -10.49 14.58
C ASP A 212 -10.18 -11.24 13.25
N LEU A 213 -10.40 -12.55 13.31
CA LEU A 213 -10.64 -13.37 12.12
C LEU A 213 -12.10 -13.35 11.63
N THR A 214 -13.02 -12.73 12.37
CA THR A 214 -14.44 -12.62 11.98
C THR A 214 -14.71 -11.45 11.03
N SER A 215 -13.68 -10.63 10.74
CA SER A 215 -13.74 -9.43 9.92
C SER A 215 -12.74 -9.50 8.76
N MET A 216 -13.11 -8.86 7.64
CA MET A 216 -12.21 -8.70 6.48
C MET A 216 -11.15 -7.62 6.70
N LEU A 217 -11.18 -6.85 7.78
CA LEU A 217 -10.23 -5.76 8.04
C LEU A 217 -8.87 -6.26 8.54
N GLY A 218 -7.77 -5.68 8.06
CA GLY A 218 -6.41 -6.02 8.46
C GLY A 218 -5.95 -7.40 7.97
N LYS A 219 -6.30 -7.76 6.73
CA LYS A 219 -6.11 -9.09 6.13
C LYS A 219 -5.41 -9.04 4.77
N VAL A 220 -4.82 -10.16 4.40
CA VAL A 220 -4.73 -10.56 3.00
C VAL A 220 -5.74 -11.68 2.78
N MET A 221 -6.64 -11.48 1.82
CA MET A 221 -7.63 -12.47 1.39
C MET A 221 -7.14 -13.18 0.14
N ARG A 222 -7.52 -14.45 -0.05
CA ARG A 222 -7.23 -15.24 -1.24
C ARG A 222 -8.51 -15.90 -1.77
N ILE A 223 -8.88 -15.56 -2.99
CA ILE A 223 -10.14 -15.96 -3.63
C ILE A 223 -9.92 -16.42 -5.08
N ASP A 224 -10.80 -17.30 -5.57
CA ASP A 224 -10.82 -17.77 -6.95
C ASP A 224 -11.93 -17.08 -7.75
N VAL A 225 -11.53 -16.25 -8.71
CA VAL A 225 -12.44 -15.47 -9.56
C VAL A 225 -12.73 -16.13 -10.91
N ASP A 226 -11.99 -17.17 -11.28
CA ASP A 226 -12.11 -17.87 -12.56
C ASP A 226 -13.13 -19.00 -12.49
N HIS A 227 -13.28 -19.62 -11.32
CA HIS A 227 -14.25 -20.69 -11.08
C HIS A 227 -15.50 -20.22 -10.31
N ALA A 228 -15.76 -18.92 -10.32
CA ALA A 228 -16.95 -18.31 -9.73
C ALA A 228 -18.24 -18.77 -10.44
N PRO A 229 -19.24 -19.34 -9.74
CA PRO A 229 -20.54 -19.61 -10.34
C PRO A 229 -21.31 -18.31 -10.61
N ALA A 230 -22.45 -18.41 -11.29
CA ALA A 230 -23.18 -17.24 -11.79
C ALA A 230 -23.72 -16.34 -10.66
N ASP A 231 -24.04 -16.90 -9.49
CA ASP A 231 -24.70 -16.26 -8.36
C ASP A 231 -23.75 -15.56 -7.37
N ARG A 232 -22.44 -15.77 -7.49
CA ARG A 232 -21.43 -15.15 -6.62
C ARG A 232 -20.17 -14.75 -7.39
N PRO A 233 -19.43 -13.74 -6.94
CA PRO A 233 -18.29 -13.22 -7.67
C PRO A 233 -17.02 -14.07 -7.63
N TYR A 234 -16.89 -14.96 -6.66
CA TYR A 234 -15.74 -15.84 -6.46
C TYR A 234 -16.13 -17.12 -5.72
N VAL A 235 -15.22 -18.08 -5.67
CA VAL A 235 -15.24 -19.18 -4.70
C VAL A 235 -14.02 -19.10 -3.77
N VAL A 236 -14.17 -19.60 -2.56
CA VAL A 236 -13.04 -19.71 -1.64
C VAL A 236 -12.26 -20.98 -1.96
N PRO A 237 -10.93 -20.91 -2.19
CA PRO A 237 -10.12 -22.09 -2.42
C PRO A 237 -10.17 -23.07 -1.24
N ALA A 238 -10.27 -24.37 -1.53
CA ALA A 238 -10.41 -25.43 -0.53
C ALA A 238 -9.17 -25.64 0.35
N ASP A 239 -8.03 -25.05 -0.02
CA ASP A 239 -6.76 -25.08 0.70
C ASP A 239 -6.50 -23.82 1.53
N ASN A 240 -7.45 -22.88 1.59
CA ASN A 240 -7.34 -21.70 2.45
C ASN A 240 -7.18 -22.10 3.94
N PRO A 241 -6.34 -21.37 4.70
CA PRO A 241 -5.87 -21.83 6.00
C PRO A 241 -6.91 -21.84 7.12
N PHE A 242 -7.92 -20.98 7.06
CA PHE A 242 -8.86 -20.76 8.18
C PHE A 242 -10.23 -21.43 8.01
N LEU A 243 -10.40 -22.32 7.02
CA LEU A 243 -11.68 -22.99 6.73
C LEU A 243 -12.25 -23.80 7.91
N LYS A 244 -11.40 -24.23 8.85
CA LYS A 244 -11.78 -25.04 10.02
C LYS A 244 -11.79 -24.25 11.32
N GLU A 245 -11.39 -22.97 11.28
CA GLU A 245 -11.36 -22.11 12.47
C GLU A 245 -12.76 -21.55 12.69
N ALA A 246 -13.32 -21.78 13.88
CA ALA A 246 -14.71 -21.42 14.15
C ALA A 246 -14.91 -19.90 14.12
N GLY A 247 -15.80 -19.43 13.25
CA GLY A 247 -16.12 -18.01 13.08
C GLY A 247 -15.11 -17.22 12.24
N ALA A 248 -14.00 -17.83 11.81
CA ALA A 248 -13.07 -17.17 10.91
C ALA A 248 -13.68 -17.04 9.50
N LEU A 249 -13.39 -15.92 8.84
CA LEU A 249 -13.75 -15.74 7.44
C LEU A 249 -12.89 -16.65 6.56
N PRO A 250 -13.52 -17.48 5.71
CA PRO A 250 -12.82 -18.50 4.93
C PRO A 250 -11.89 -17.91 3.85
N GLU A 251 -12.09 -16.65 3.46
CA GLU A 251 -11.26 -15.92 2.49
C GLU A 251 -9.86 -15.59 3.02
N ILE A 252 -9.66 -15.57 4.35
CA ILE A 252 -8.41 -15.10 4.95
C ILE A 252 -7.25 -16.02 4.56
N TRP A 253 -6.17 -15.41 4.09
CA TRP A 253 -4.88 -16.07 3.82
C TRP A 253 -3.84 -15.74 4.89
N ALA A 254 -3.75 -14.46 5.27
CA ALA A 254 -2.92 -13.95 6.34
C ALA A 254 -3.62 -12.77 7.04
N TYR A 255 -3.21 -12.44 8.26
CA TYR A 255 -3.85 -11.42 9.07
C TYR A 255 -2.84 -10.64 9.92
N GLY A 256 -3.32 -9.63 10.66
CA GLY A 256 -2.48 -8.81 11.53
C GLY A 256 -1.81 -7.66 10.81
N LEU A 257 -2.47 -7.07 9.80
CA LEU A 257 -1.96 -5.95 9.01
C LEU A 257 -2.64 -4.65 9.41
N ARG A 258 -1.91 -3.53 9.39
CA ARG A 258 -2.40 -2.17 9.64
C ARG A 258 -2.92 -1.52 8.37
N ASN A 259 -2.00 -1.14 7.47
CA ASN A 259 -2.32 -0.43 6.23
C ASN A 259 -1.51 -0.99 5.06
N PRO A 260 -1.85 -2.20 4.57
CA PRO A 260 -1.18 -2.85 3.45
C PRO A 260 -1.53 -2.15 2.12
N TRP A 261 -0.63 -1.27 1.65
CA TRP A 261 -0.90 -0.34 0.54
C TRP A 261 -0.63 -0.91 -0.86
N ARG A 262 0.48 -1.64 -1.04
CA ARG A 262 0.81 -2.32 -2.32
C ARG A 262 1.07 -3.79 -2.11
N ILE A 263 0.59 -4.58 -3.07
CA ILE A 263 0.90 -6.01 -3.19
C ILE A 263 1.52 -6.30 -4.56
N ALA A 264 2.61 -7.07 -4.56
CA ALA A 264 3.35 -7.43 -5.76
C ALA A 264 3.59 -8.93 -5.81
N SER A 265 3.10 -9.56 -6.87
CA SER A 265 3.35 -10.97 -7.17
C SER A 265 4.47 -11.09 -8.21
N ASP A 266 5.48 -11.89 -7.91
CA ASP A 266 6.54 -12.23 -8.85
C ASP A 266 6.29 -13.58 -9.50
N ARG A 267 6.02 -13.56 -10.81
CA ARG A 267 5.65 -14.77 -11.54
C ARG A 267 6.78 -15.80 -11.64
N GLU A 268 8.03 -15.38 -11.54
CA GLU A 268 9.16 -16.30 -11.70
C GLU A 268 9.45 -17.08 -10.42
N SER A 269 9.43 -16.43 -9.25
CA SER A 269 9.67 -17.10 -7.96
C SER A 269 8.39 -17.55 -7.24
N GLY A 270 7.23 -17.00 -7.60
CA GLY A 270 5.98 -17.20 -6.86
C GLY A 270 5.88 -16.40 -5.55
N GLN A 271 6.87 -15.57 -5.24
CA GLN A 271 6.86 -14.71 -4.06
C GLN A 271 5.82 -13.60 -4.21
N ILE A 272 5.08 -13.34 -3.13
CA ILE A 272 4.13 -12.23 -3.04
C ILE A 272 4.61 -11.29 -1.92
N TRP A 273 4.83 -10.03 -2.26
CA TRP A 273 5.28 -9.01 -1.33
C TRP A 273 4.14 -8.06 -0.98
N VAL A 274 4.02 -7.67 0.29
CA VAL A 274 3.04 -6.71 0.78
C VAL A 274 3.78 -5.59 1.50
N GLY A 275 3.67 -4.36 1.01
CA GLY A 275 4.16 -3.16 1.69
C GLY A 275 3.10 -2.62 2.66
N GLU A 276 3.50 -2.31 3.88
CA GLU A 276 2.61 -1.86 4.94
C GLU A 276 3.12 -0.61 5.65
N ASN A 277 2.20 0.31 5.94
CA ASN A 277 2.51 1.44 6.81
C ASN A 277 2.30 1.11 8.28
N GLY A 278 3.33 1.34 9.08
CA GLY A 278 3.21 1.33 10.53
C GLY A 278 2.58 2.61 11.05
N GLN A 279 2.61 2.74 12.38
CA GLN A 279 1.91 3.78 13.11
C GLN A 279 2.88 4.87 13.58
N ASP A 280 3.84 4.51 14.45
CA ASP A 280 4.69 5.47 15.16
C ASP A 280 6.19 5.11 15.12
N LEU A 281 6.54 3.84 14.93
CA LEU A 281 7.89 3.32 15.17
C LEU A 281 8.56 2.75 13.93
N ARG A 282 7.83 2.03 13.08
CA ARG A 282 8.42 1.20 12.02
C ARG A 282 7.60 1.25 10.74
N GLU A 283 8.29 1.29 9.61
CA GLU A 283 7.71 1.00 8.30
C GLU A 283 8.22 -0.35 7.82
N TYR A 284 7.39 -1.18 7.19
CA TYR A 284 7.79 -2.57 6.93
C TYR A 284 7.10 -3.22 5.73
N ALA A 285 7.70 -4.30 5.25
CA ALA A 285 7.13 -5.14 4.20
C ALA A 285 7.26 -6.62 4.56
N HIS A 286 6.29 -7.40 4.11
CA HIS A 286 6.19 -8.84 4.34
C HIS A 286 6.34 -9.59 3.02
N LEU A 287 7.15 -10.65 3.04
CA LEU A 287 7.00 -11.76 2.10
C LEU A 287 5.83 -12.62 2.60
N LEU A 288 4.74 -12.64 1.83
CA LEU A 288 3.47 -13.21 2.25
C LEU A 288 3.54 -14.73 2.44
N GLY A 289 3.33 -15.22 3.65
CA GLY A 289 3.15 -16.64 3.93
C GLY A 289 1.71 -17.06 4.21
N ARG A 290 1.50 -18.38 4.31
CA ARG A 290 0.20 -19.01 4.56
C ARG A 290 -0.11 -19.01 6.05
N ALA A 291 -1.30 -18.54 6.43
CA ALA A 291 -1.79 -18.49 7.81
C ALA A 291 -0.96 -17.62 8.76
N GLU A 292 -0.12 -16.72 8.22
CA GLU A 292 0.76 -15.87 9.00
C GLU A 292 -0.01 -14.75 9.72
N ASN A 293 0.50 -14.41 10.91
CA ASN A 293 0.01 -13.34 11.75
C ASN A 293 1.09 -12.26 11.86
N TYR A 294 0.88 -11.12 11.20
CA TYR A 294 1.83 -10.00 11.23
C TYR A 294 1.69 -9.10 12.46
N GLY A 295 0.82 -9.48 13.39
CA GLY A 295 0.86 -9.01 14.78
C GLY A 295 0.19 -7.67 15.06
N TRP A 296 -0.21 -6.89 14.05
CA TRP A 296 -0.93 -5.64 14.29
C TRP A 296 -2.24 -5.89 15.07
N SER A 297 -2.57 -5.16 16.12
CA SER A 297 -1.84 -4.01 16.72
C SER A 297 -1.05 -4.33 18.00
N ALA A 298 -0.91 -5.61 18.35
CA ALA A 298 -0.06 -6.04 19.45
C ALA A 298 1.44 -5.81 19.15
N TYR A 299 1.80 -5.81 17.88
CA TYR A 299 3.14 -5.56 17.35
C TYR A 299 3.12 -4.45 16.29
N GLU A 300 4.23 -3.73 16.20
CA GLU A 300 4.54 -2.80 15.11
C GLU A 300 5.96 -3.08 14.63
N GLY A 301 6.07 -3.59 13.40
CA GLY A 301 7.29 -4.24 12.92
C GLY A 301 7.65 -5.43 13.83
N SER A 302 8.94 -5.61 14.14
CA SER A 302 9.42 -6.66 15.05
C SER A 302 9.20 -6.39 16.55
N ARG A 303 8.54 -5.27 16.92
CA ARG A 303 8.47 -4.79 18.31
C ARG A 303 7.07 -4.93 18.88
N ALA A 304 6.99 -5.26 20.17
CA ALA A 304 5.73 -5.13 20.89
C ALA A 304 5.29 -3.65 20.92
N PHE A 305 4.01 -3.40 20.64
CA PHE A 305 3.44 -2.06 20.56
C PHE A 305 2.35 -1.87 21.62
N LEU A 306 1.14 -2.38 21.38
CA LEU A 306 0.06 -2.33 22.37
C LEU A 306 -0.08 -3.69 23.07
N THR A 307 0.59 -3.84 24.21
CA THR A 307 0.70 -5.11 24.92
C THR A 307 -0.61 -5.64 25.50
N ASN A 308 -1.64 -4.80 25.60
CA ASN A 308 -2.98 -5.13 26.07
C ASN A 308 -3.95 -5.55 24.95
N ARG A 309 -3.50 -5.65 23.69
CA ARG A 309 -4.34 -6.08 22.56
C ARG A 309 -4.53 -7.58 22.52
N LEU A 310 -5.63 -8.01 21.89
CA LEU A 310 -5.84 -9.43 21.57
C LEU A 310 -4.68 -9.93 20.71
N ARG A 311 -4.45 -11.23 20.76
CA ARG A 311 -3.55 -11.93 19.86
C ARG A 311 -4.36 -13.03 19.19
N GLY A 312 -4.23 -13.14 17.88
CA GLY A 312 -4.89 -14.18 17.11
C GLY A 312 -4.27 -15.56 17.37
N PRO A 313 -4.84 -16.61 16.78
CA PRO A 313 -4.47 -18.00 17.08
C PRO A 313 -3.09 -18.41 16.55
N SER A 314 -2.60 -17.78 15.47
CA SER A 314 -1.29 -18.08 14.90
C SER A 314 -0.16 -17.32 15.63
N PRO A 315 1.05 -17.92 15.73
CA PRO A 315 2.24 -17.23 16.22
C PRO A 315 2.57 -15.97 15.42
N PHE A 316 3.11 -14.96 16.11
CA PHE A 316 3.57 -13.73 15.47
C PHE A 316 4.70 -14.02 14.46
N THR A 317 4.56 -13.43 13.28
CA THR A 317 5.53 -13.47 12.18
C THR A 317 6.11 -12.07 11.98
N PRO A 318 7.42 -11.85 12.23
CA PRO A 318 8.04 -10.55 12.05
C PRO A 318 8.09 -10.14 10.58
N PRO A 319 8.21 -8.83 10.29
CA PRO A 319 8.37 -8.36 8.92
C PRO A 319 9.66 -8.87 8.27
N THR A 320 9.62 -9.07 6.96
CA THR A 320 10.79 -9.46 6.16
C THR A 320 11.74 -8.28 5.98
N VAL A 321 11.18 -7.07 5.90
CA VAL A 321 11.90 -5.79 5.86
C VAL A 321 11.31 -4.87 6.91
N GLU A 322 12.14 -4.21 7.70
CA GLU A 322 11.72 -3.11 8.56
C GLU A 322 12.69 -1.94 8.49
N HIS A 323 12.12 -0.74 8.59
CA HIS A 323 12.82 0.54 8.63
C HIS A 323 12.35 1.35 9.82
N ASP A 324 13.26 2.11 10.40
CA ASP A 324 12.93 3.08 11.45
C ASP A 324 12.18 4.28 10.88
N HIS A 325 11.28 4.87 11.68
CA HIS A 325 10.53 6.07 11.28
C HIS A 325 11.40 7.31 11.00
N SER A 326 12.66 7.29 11.43
CA SER A 326 13.66 8.29 11.04
C SER A 326 14.09 8.16 9.57
N LEU A 327 13.98 6.97 8.96
CA LEU A 327 14.41 6.70 7.59
C LEU A 327 13.22 6.61 6.62
N PHE A 328 12.13 5.97 7.03
CA PHE A 328 10.88 5.80 6.26
C PHE A 328 9.71 6.36 7.08
N ARG A 329 8.61 6.80 6.48
CA ARG A 329 7.41 7.25 7.22
C ARG A 329 6.08 6.86 6.57
N SER A 330 6.17 6.29 5.37
CA SER A 330 5.03 5.80 4.61
C SER A 330 5.56 4.87 3.49
N LEU A 331 6.04 3.69 3.87
CA LEU A 331 6.42 2.62 2.94
C LEU A 331 5.21 2.26 2.09
N THR A 332 5.31 2.61 0.81
CA THR A 332 4.25 2.38 -0.17
C THR A 332 4.26 0.93 -0.63
N GLY A 333 5.43 0.28 -0.61
CA GLY A 333 5.70 -0.99 -1.28
C GLY A 333 6.25 -0.75 -2.68
N GLY A 334 6.16 -1.75 -3.56
CA GLY A 334 6.62 -1.58 -4.93
C GLY A 334 6.48 -2.81 -5.82
N VAL A 335 7.54 -3.21 -6.51
CA VAL A 335 7.51 -4.22 -7.58
C VAL A 335 8.75 -5.10 -7.56
N VAL A 336 8.65 -6.33 -8.06
CA VAL A 336 9.83 -7.17 -8.27
C VAL A 336 10.45 -6.86 -9.64
N TYR A 337 11.74 -6.51 -9.64
CA TYR A 337 12.45 -6.13 -10.86
C TYR A 337 12.82 -7.35 -11.70
N ARG A 338 12.25 -7.45 -12.90
CA ARG A 338 12.57 -8.50 -13.89
C ARG A 338 13.08 -7.91 -15.21
N GLY A 339 13.56 -6.67 -15.16
CA GLY A 339 14.17 -5.99 -16.30
C GLY A 339 15.57 -6.52 -16.61
N ARG A 340 16.09 -6.16 -17.79
CA ARG A 340 17.44 -6.54 -18.23
C ARG A 340 18.47 -5.41 -18.10
N THR A 341 18.01 -4.18 -17.85
CA THR A 341 18.86 -2.99 -17.80
C THR A 341 19.80 -2.98 -16.60
N PHE A 342 19.33 -3.50 -15.47
CA PHE A 342 20.06 -3.57 -14.19
C PHE A 342 20.09 -5.03 -13.70
N PRO A 343 20.96 -5.89 -14.28
CA PRO A 343 21.04 -7.31 -13.92
C PRO A 343 21.24 -7.56 -12.42
N GLU A 344 21.93 -6.64 -11.73
CA GLU A 344 22.18 -6.67 -10.28
C GLU A 344 20.90 -6.58 -9.45
N LEU A 345 19.81 -6.03 -9.99
CA LEU A 345 18.51 -5.94 -9.35
C LEU A 345 17.58 -7.10 -9.72
N ALA A 346 18.03 -8.05 -10.55
CA ALA A 346 17.18 -9.12 -11.07
C ALA A 346 16.54 -9.96 -9.94
N GLY A 347 15.21 -9.91 -9.90
CA GLY A 347 14.34 -10.53 -8.93
C GLY A 347 14.41 -9.93 -7.52
N ALA A 348 15.02 -8.76 -7.34
CA ALA A 348 14.87 -8.00 -6.11
C ALA A 348 13.49 -7.34 -6.05
N TYR A 349 12.89 -7.28 -4.87
CA TYR A 349 11.72 -6.47 -4.60
C TYR A 349 12.19 -5.03 -4.35
N LEU A 350 11.80 -4.13 -5.25
CA LEU A 350 12.05 -2.69 -5.15
C LEU A 350 10.84 -2.06 -4.47
N TYR A 351 11.09 -1.25 -3.46
CA TYR A 351 10.03 -0.61 -2.68
C TYR A 351 10.44 0.82 -2.32
N GLY A 352 9.44 1.67 -2.19
CA GLY A 352 9.65 3.09 -1.93
C GLY A 352 8.87 3.61 -0.74
N ASP A 353 9.30 4.77 -0.26
CA ASP A 353 8.65 5.55 0.78
C ASP A 353 8.03 6.82 0.19
N PHE A 354 6.75 7.05 0.45
CA PHE A 354 6.05 8.23 -0.06
C PHE A 354 6.57 9.53 0.55
N SER A 355 6.91 9.53 1.84
CA SER A 355 7.25 10.75 2.58
C SER A 355 8.67 11.25 2.33
N THR A 356 9.62 10.33 2.14
CA THR A 356 11.05 10.64 1.97
C THR A 356 11.51 10.49 0.53
N GLY A 357 10.75 9.77 -0.31
CA GLY A 357 11.13 9.49 -1.69
C GLY A 357 12.28 8.48 -1.84
N ARG A 358 12.72 7.86 -0.73
CA ARG A 358 13.76 6.83 -0.76
C ARG A 358 13.27 5.58 -1.46
N ILE A 359 14.17 4.93 -2.18
CA ILE A 359 13.91 3.67 -2.89
C ILE A 359 14.94 2.66 -2.43
N TRP A 360 14.47 1.49 -2.05
CA TRP A 360 15.30 0.39 -1.58
C TRP A 360 15.00 -0.86 -2.39
N ALA A 361 15.93 -1.80 -2.36
CA ALA A 361 15.74 -3.13 -2.90
C ALA A 361 16.12 -4.19 -1.88
N ILE A 362 15.39 -5.29 -1.89
CA ILE A 362 15.70 -6.50 -1.14
C ILE A 362 15.68 -7.72 -2.06
N ARG A 363 16.67 -8.59 -1.93
CA ARG A 363 16.69 -9.90 -2.57
C ARG A 363 16.47 -10.98 -1.55
N HIS A 364 15.51 -11.87 -1.82
CA HIS A 364 15.14 -12.98 -0.95
C HIS A 364 15.05 -14.28 -1.76
N ASP A 365 15.57 -15.39 -1.23
CA ASP A 365 15.58 -16.68 -1.93
C ASP A 365 14.34 -17.57 -1.62
N GLY A 366 13.46 -17.09 -0.75
CA GLY A 366 12.28 -17.81 -0.25
C GLY A 366 12.47 -18.37 1.16
N GLN A 367 13.71 -18.39 1.66
CA GLN A 367 14.05 -18.80 3.02
C GLN A 367 14.70 -17.69 3.83
N ARG A 368 15.53 -16.86 3.21
CA ARG A 368 16.24 -15.76 3.86
C ARG A 368 16.49 -14.58 2.93
N VAL A 369 16.76 -13.44 3.56
CA VAL A 369 17.29 -12.25 2.91
C VAL A 369 18.73 -12.53 2.45
N LEU A 370 19.00 -12.31 1.16
CA LEU A 370 20.34 -12.39 0.58
C LEU A 370 21.08 -11.06 0.70
N TRP A 371 20.39 -9.96 0.39
CA TRP A 371 20.89 -8.60 0.56
C TRP A 371 19.72 -7.61 0.58
N GLN A 372 19.98 -6.43 1.15
CA GLN A 372 19.08 -5.29 1.15
C GLN A 372 19.93 -4.00 1.09
N CYS A 373 19.55 -3.05 0.24
CA CYS A 373 20.24 -1.77 0.12
C CYS A 373 19.32 -0.64 -0.37
N GLU A 374 19.75 0.59 -0.11
CA GLU A 374 19.23 1.79 -0.78
C GLU A 374 19.71 1.83 -2.23
N LEU A 375 18.84 2.29 -3.14
CA LEU A 375 19.12 2.42 -4.57
C LEU A 375 19.47 3.85 -4.97
#